data_AF-A0A6A5WVE3-F1
#
_entry.id   AF-A0A6A5WVE3-F1
#
_cell.length_a   1.000
_cell.length_b   1.000
_cell.length_c   1.000
_cell.angle_alpha   90.00
_cell.angle_beta   90.00
_cell.angle_gamma   90.00
#
_symmetry.space_group_name_H-M   'P 1'
#
loop_
_entity.id
_entity.type
_entity.pdbx_description
1 polymer ?
#
loop_
_entity_poly.entity_id
_entity_poly.type
_entity_poly.pdbx_seq_one_letter_code
_entity_poly.pdbx_strand_id
1 'polypeptide(L)'
;MDPIQDAVTFFESQELGEELSHQGVQTTRAAAKVNKQKLSHEQEIELVEYIEGLTQRALPPTRAMIRNFASYIARERVGEGWTTGMDRKRHHADSEAKYNLYFDLLYQKIAQYRVEPQHTYNMDKKGFLISITGRSKRIFSKQIKALPLGLIYQAAQGNVQSTWVEAIEAGKH
;
A
#
# COMPACT_ATOMS: atom_id res chain seq x y z
N MET A 1 -2.42 -32.81 -46.81
CA MET A 1 -1.75 -31.55 -47.13
C MET A 1 -0.73 -31.30 -46.04
N ASP A 2 0.55 -31.34 -46.40
CA ASP A 2 1.65 -31.11 -45.47
C ASP A 2 1.96 -29.61 -45.47
N PRO A 3 1.67 -28.89 -44.37
CA PRO A 3 1.83 -27.43 -44.31
C PRO A 3 3.26 -26.98 -44.58
N ILE A 4 4.23 -27.86 -44.34
CA ILE A 4 5.64 -27.59 -44.57
C ILE A 4 5.93 -27.62 -46.07
N GLN A 5 5.37 -28.59 -46.80
CA GLN A 5 5.58 -28.71 -48.23
C GLN A 5 4.91 -27.57 -48.99
N ASP A 6 3.71 -27.16 -48.55
CA ASP A 6 3.00 -26.02 -49.13
C ASP A 6 3.81 -24.72 -48.95
N ALA A 7 4.41 -24.52 -47.77
CA ALA A 7 5.27 -23.36 -47.50
C ALA A 7 6.54 -23.37 -48.36
N VAL A 8 7.18 -24.52 -48.56
CA VAL A 8 8.38 -24.64 -49.39
C VAL A 8 8.05 -24.32 -50.85
N THR A 9 6.97 -24.87 -51.40
CA THR A 9 6.55 -24.57 -52.78
C THR A 9 6.19 -23.11 -52.98
N PHE A 10 5.62 -22.45 -51.96
CA PHE A 10 5.33 -21.02 -51.99
C PHE A 10 6.62 -20.19 -52.10
N PHE A 11 7.65 -20.49 -51.31
CA PHE A 11 8.92 -19.76 -51.37
C PHE A 11 9.70 -20.01 -52.68
N GLU A 12 9.63 -21.22 -53.22
CA GLU A 12 10.27 -21.55 -54.50
C GLU A 12 9.57 -20.90 -55.72
N SER A 13 8.31 -20.50 -55.56
CA SER A 13 7.52 -19.85 -56.61
C SER A 13 7.71 -18.33 -56.71
N GLN A 14 8.46 -17.71 -55.79
CA GLN A 14 8.73 -16.27 -55.80
C GLN A 14 10.01 -15.96 -56.60
N GLU A 15 9.91 -15.10 -57.63
CA GLU A 15 11.08 -14.69 -58.40
C GLU A 15 12.00 -13.75 -57.60
N LEU A 16 13.31 -13.98 -57.71
CA LEU A 16 14.40 -13.27 -57.03
C LEU A 16 14.39 -11.77 -57.38
N GLY A 17 13.68 -10.96 -56.58
CA GLY A 17 13.62 -9.51 -56.77
C GLY A 17 12.34 -8.82 -56.30
N GLU A 18 11.29 -9.54 -55.88
CA GLU A 18 10.14 -8.90 -55.24
C GLU A 18 10.53 -8.34 -53.87
N GLU A 19 10.67 -7.01 -53.76
CA GLU A 19 10.71 -6.32 -52.48
C GLU A 19 9.42 -6.63 -51.72
N LEU A 20 9.51 -7.56 -50.76
CA LEU A 20 8.50 -7.79 -49.75
C LEU A 20 8.29 -6.48 -48.98
N SER A 21 7.31 -5.69 -49.42
CA SER A 21 6.88 -4.48 -48.73
C SER A 21 6.24 -4.88 -47.41
N HIS A 22 7.06 -5.03 -46.38
CA HIS A 22 6.58 -5.05 -45.01
C HIS A 22 5.99 -3.67 -44.73
N GLN A 23 4.66 -3.58 -44.57
CA GLN A 23 4.05 -2.36 -44.05
C GLN A 23 4.68 -2.07 -42.68
N GLY A 24 5.53 -1.04 -42.65
CA GLY A 24 6.28 -0.59 -41.48
C GLY A 24 5.41 0.05 -40.41
N VAL A 25 4.37 -0.64 -39.95
CA VAL A 25 3.55 -0.20 -38.81
C VAL A 25 4.12 -0.81 -37.53
N GLN A 26 5.42 -0.59 -37.28
CA GLN A 26 5.99 -0.85 -35.97
C GLN A 26 5.79 0.39 -35.10
N THR A 27 4.73 0.41 -34.30
CA THR A 27 4.60 1.40 -33.22
C THR A 27 5.67 1.13 -32.17
N THR A 28 6.25 2.19 -31.60
CA THR A 28 7.22 2.06 -30.49
C THR A 28 6.58 1.34 -29.30
N ARG A 29 7.38 0.60 -28.51
CA ARG A 29 6.88 -0.14 -27.33
C ARG A 29 6.13 0.76 -26.33
N ALA A 30 6.47 2.04 -26.27
CA ALA A 30 5.79 3.04 -25.46
C ALA A 30 4.38 3.37 -26.01
N ALA A 31 4.26 3.63 -27.30
CA ALA A 31 2.96 3.87 -27.95
C ALA A 31 2.05 2.63 -27.86
N ALA A 32 2.61 1.43 -28.01
CA ALA A 32 1.89 0.18 -27.83
C ALA A 32 1.41 -0.04 -26.38
N LYS A 33 2.06 0.57 -25.38
CA LYS A 33 1.65 0.51 -23.98
C LYS A 33 0.50 1.50 -23.70
N VAL A 34 0.57 2.72 -24.26
CA VAL A 34 -0.51 3.72 -24.16
C VAL A 34 -1.78 3.20 -24.81
N ASN A 35 -1.69 2.60 -26.00
CA ASN A 35 -2.84 1.99 -26.68
C ASN A 35 -3.46 0.80 -25.92
N LYS A 36 -2.75 0.23 -24.94
CA LYS A 36 -3.27 -0.86 -24.08
C LYS A 36 -3.91 -0.37 -22.79
N GLN A 37 -3.79 0.92 -22.45
CA GLN A 37 -4.44 1.47 -21.26
C GLN A 37 -5.94 1.58 -21.49
N LYS A 38 -6.71 1.04 -20.54
CA LYS A 38 -8.18 1.05 -20.54
C LYS A 38 -8.75 2.36 -19.98
N LEU A 39 -7.97 3.08 -19.17
CA LEU A 39 -8.38 4.33 -18.54
C LEU A 39 -7.53 5.48 -19.10
N SER A 40 -8.14 6.64 -19.24
CA SER A 40 -7.42 7.90 -19.47
C SER A 40 -6.67 8.32 -18.21
N HIS A 41 -5.72 9.25 -18.34
CA HIS A 41 -4.97 9.76 -17.19
C HIS A 41 -5.87 10.39 -16.13
N GLU A 42 -6.89 11.15 -16.55
CA GLU A 42 -7.87 11.76 -15.64
C GLU A 42 -8.68 10.69 -14.87
N GLN A 43 -9.09 9.62 -15.56
CA GLN A 43 -9.80 8.51 -14.93
C GLN A 43 -8.89 7.73 -13.96
N GLU A 44 -7.59 7.61 -14.24
CA GLU A 44 -6.64 7.00 -13.33
C GLU A 44 -6.52 7.81 -12.03
N ILE A 45 -6.51 9.15 -12.11
CA ILE A 45 -6.49 10.04 -10.93
C ILE A 45 -7.74 9.83 -10.09
N GLU A 46 -8.92 9.85 -10.71
CA GLU A 46 -10.20 9.64 -10.02
C GLU A 46 -10.26 8.27 -9.32
N LEU A 47 -9.74 7.22 -9.97
CA LEU A 47 -9.64 5.90 -9.37
C LEU A 47 -8.72 5.87 -8.15
N VAL A 48 -7.61 6.61 -8.18
CA VAL A 48 -6.68 6.70 -7.05
C VAL A 48 -7.35 7.42 -5.87
N GLU A 49 -7.98 8.56 -6.11
CA GLU A 49 -8.72 9.30 -5.07
C GLU A 49 -9.80 8.44 -4.40
N TYR A 50 -10.53 7.65 -5.20
CA TYR A 50 -11.49 6.69 -4.68
C TYR A 50 -10.85 5.65 -3.76
N ILE A 51 -9.73 5.05 -4.16
CA ILE A 51 -9.01 4.04 -3.36
C ILE A 51 -8.46 4.66 -2.06
N GLU A 52 -7.96 5.89 -2.12
CA GLU A 52 -7.51 6.63 -0.94
C GLU A 52 -8.67 6.89 0.03
N GLY A 53 -9.82 7.31 -0.48
CA GLY A 53 -11.04 7.50 0.32
C GLY A 53 -11.52 6.22 1.00
N LEU A 54 -11.41 5.06 0.33
CA LEU A 54 -11.69 3.76 0.95
C LEU A 54 -10.73 3.48 2.11
N THR A 55 -9.44 3.71 1.89
CA THR A 55 -8.38 3.46 2.87
C THR A 55 -8.53 4.36 4.10
N GLN A 56 -8.85 5.64 3.90
CA GLN A 56 -9.13 6.60 4.99
C GLN A 56 -10.32 6.18 5.86
N ARG A 57 -11.31 5.49 5.27
CA ARG A 57 -12.48 4.93 5.97
C ARG A 57 -12.23 3.55 6.59
N ALA A 58 -10.98 3.07 6.56
CA ALA A 58 -10.60 1.73 6.96
C ALA A 58 -11.37 0.61 6.20
N LEU A 59 -11.76 0.89 4.96
CA LEU A 59 -12.38 -0.08 4.06
C LEU A 59 -11.31 -0.63 3.11
N PRO A 60 -11.07 -1.95 3.08
CA PRO A 60 -10.08 -2.53 2.19
C PRO A 60 -10.54 -2.40 0.73
N PRO A 61 -9.73 -1.83 -0.18
CA PRO A 61 -10.07 -1.73 -1.60
C PRO A 61 -10.00 -3.12 -2.25
N THR A 62 -11.16 -3.78 -2.34
CA THR A 62 -11.32 -5.11 -2.94
C THR A 62 -11.32 -5.05 -4.47
N ARG A 63 -10.98 -6.17 -5.12
CA ARG A 63 -10.99 -6.29 -6.60
C ARG A 63 -12.33 -5.89 -7.21
N ALA A 64 -13.44 -6.27 -6.56
CA ALA A 64 -14.78 -5.95 -7.02
C ALA A 64 -15.06 -4.44 -6.96
N MET A 65 -14.69 -3.78 -5.86
CA MET A 65 -14.87 -2.33 -5.71
C MET A 65 -14.06 -1.57 -6.75
N ILE A 66 -12.78 -1.90 -6.91
CA ILE A 66 -11.89 -1.27 -7.90
C ILE A 66 -12.42 -1.49 -9.32
N ARG A 67 -12.81 -2.73 -9.67
CA ARG A 67 -13.32 -3.05 -11.01
C ARG A 67 -14.64 -2.36 -11.32
N ASN A 68 -15.55 -2.32 -10.36
CA ASN A 68 -16.86 -1.69 -10.53
C ASN A 68 -16.69 -0.18 -10.72
N PHE A 69 -15.84 0.46 -9.89
CA PHE A 69 -15.55 1.88 -10.01
C PHE A 69 -14.82 2.20 -11.32
N ALA A 70 -13.82 1.40 -11.70
CA ALA A 70 -13.13 1.54 -12.98
C ALA A 70 -14.08 1.37 -14.19
N SER A 71 -15.05 0.45 -14.12
CA SER A 71 -16.06 0.28 -15.18
C SER A 71 -17.02 1.46 -15.25
N TYR A 72 -17.34 2.05 -14.09
CA TYR A 72 -18.20 3.23 -14.00
C TYR A 72 -17.55 4.46 -14.66
N ILE A 73 -16.30 4.78 -14.31
CA ILE A 73 -15.59 5.94 -14.88
C ILE A 73 -15.23 5.73 -16.36
N ALA A 74 -14.92 4.49 -16.77
CA ALA A 74 -14.61 4.13 -18.16
C ALA A 74 -15.83 4.09 -19.08
N ARG A 75 -17.06 4.05 -18.52
CA ARG A 75 -18.33 3.81 -19.25
C ARG A 75 -18.31 2.52 -20.08
N GLU A 76 -17.45 1.58 -19.74
CA GLU A 76 -17.26 0.31 -20.42
C GLU A 76 -16.97 -0.78 -19.39
N ARG A 77 -17.35 -2.02 -19.69
CA ARG A 77 -17.04 -3.16 -18.80
C ARG A 77 -15.54 -3.44 -18.80
N VAL A 78 -14.94 -3.36 -17.61
CA VAL A 78 -13.56 -3.78 -17.39
C VAL A 78 -13.50 -5.29 -17.15
N GLY A 79 -12.56 -5.97 -17.83
CA GLY A 79 -12.40 -7.42 -17.73
C GLY A 79 -11.98 -7.89 -16.33
N GLU A 80 -12.31 -9.14 -15.98
CA GLU A 80 -12.02 -9.67 -14.63
C GLU A 80 -10.52 -9.75 -14.31
N GLY A 81 -9.71 -9.94 -15.35
CA GLY A 81 -8.25 -9.98 -15.24
C GLY A 81 -7.59 -8.62 -15.00
N TRP A 82 -8.32 -7.50 -15.11
CA TRP A 82 -7.72 -6.17 -15.09
C TRP A 82 -7.03 -5.81 -13.77
N THR A 83 -7.56 -6.30 -12.64
CA THR A 83 -6.99 -6.06 -11.30
C THR A 83 -5.89 -7.07 -10.90
N THR A 84 -5.64 -8.11 -11.70
CA THR A 84 -4.68 -9.19 -11.32
C THR A 84 -3.25 -8.69 -11.17
N GLY A 85 -2.85 -7.69 -11.96
CA GLY A 85 -1.53 -7.07 -11.84
C GLY A 85 -1.30 -6.36 -10.50
N MET A 86 -2.38 -5.87 -9.85
CA MET A 86 -2.30 -5.24 -8.54
C MET A 86 -2.03 -6.28 -7.45
N ASP A 87 -2.70 -7.44 -7.51
CA ASP A 87 -2.50 -8.52 -6.54
C ASP A 87 -1.09 -9.09 -6.62
N ARG A 88 -0.54 -9.26 -7.84
CA ARG A 88 0.85 -9.70 -8.01
C ARG A 88 1.84 -8.76 -7.30
N LYS A 89 1.61 -7.44 -7.38
CA LYS A 89 2.44 -6.46 -6.67
C LYS A 89 2.24 -6.52 -5.16
N ARG A 90 1.01 -6.71 -4.68
CA ARG A 90 0.71 -6.91 -3.25
C ARG A 90 1.42 -8.15 -2.71
N HIS A 91 1.29 -9.29 -3.39
CA HIS A 91 1.98 -10.53 -3.02
C HIS A 91 3.51 -10.39 -3.05
N HIS A 92 4.07 -9.65 -4.01
CA HIS A 92 5.51 -9.37 -4.01
C HIS A 92 5.93 -8.42 -2.87
N ALA A 93 5.04 -7.54 -2.42
CA ALA A 93 5.29 -6.68 -1.27
C ALA A 93 5.27 -7.50 0.04
N ASP A 94 4.32 -8.42 0.19
CA ASP A 94 4.21 -9.43 1.25
C ASP A 94 5.24 -10.56 1.05
N SER A 95 6.48 -10.25 1.38
CA SER A 95 7.59 -11.18 1.25
C SER A 95 7.99 -11.75 2.61
N GLU A 96 7.96 -13.08 2.71
CA GLU A 96 8.47 -13.83 3.86
C GLU A 96 9.91 -13.40 4.24
N ALA A 97 10.78 -13.24 3.24
CA ALA A 97 12.16 -12.83 3.46
C ALA A 97 12.26 -11.45 4.15
N LYS A 98 11.35 -10.51 3.85
CA LYS A 98 11.30 -9.21 4.54
C LYS A 98 10.83 -9.34 5.98
N TYR A 99 9.87 -10.21 6.24
CA TYR A 99 9.43 -10.49 7.60
C TYR A 99 10.54 -11.14 8.42
N ASN A 100 11.23 -12.13 7.86
CA ASN A 100 12.37 -12.77 8.53
C ASN A 100 13.46 -11.74 8.85
N LEU A 101 13.84 -10.90 7.87
CA LEU A 101 14.81 -9.82 8.12
C LEU A 101 14.34 -8.83 9.21
N TYR A 102 13.05 -8.46 9.20
CA TYR A 102 12.48 -7.59 10.22
C TYR A 102 12.56 -8.23 11.61
N PHE A 103 12.16 -9.49 11.75
CA PHE A 103 12.21 -10.20 13.03
C PHE A 103 13.63 -10.46 13.50
N ASP A 104 14.56 -10.80 12.61
CA ASP A 104 15.98 -10.95 12.94
C ASP A 104 16.55 -9.65 13.51
N LEU A 105 16.28 -8.52 12.85
CA LEU A 105 16.70 -7.20 13.33
C LEU A 105 16.02 -6.83 14.66
N LEU A 106 14.74 -7.17 14.82
CA LEU A 106 13.98 -6.94 16.04
C LEU A 106 14.59 -7.71 17.21
N TYR A 107 14.90 -9.00 17.03
CA TYR A 107 15.53 -9.83 18.06
C TYR A 107 16.92 -9.33 18.42
N GLN A 108 17.72 -8.92 17.44
CA GLN A 108 19.02 -8.29 17.70
C GLN A 108 18.89 -7.03 18.57
N LYS A 109 17.88 -6.19 18.31
CA LYS A 109 17.63 -4.97 19.09
C LYS A 109 17.13 -5.28 20.50
N ILE A 110 16.23 -6.25 20.65
CA ILE A 110 15.76 -6.73 21.96
C ILE A 110 16.95 -7.21 22.81
N ALA A 111 17.87 -7.97 22.22
CA ALA A 111 19.08 -8.43 22.89
C ALA A 111 20.04 -7.29 23.23
N GLN A 112 20.27 -6.36 22.29
CA GLN A 112 21.15 -5.20 22.47
C GLN A 112 20.71 -4.33 23.66
N TYR A 113 19.40 -4.03 23.75
CA TYR A 113 18.85 -3.18 24.80
C TYR A 113 18.38 -3.96 26.04
N ARG A 114 18.61 -5.30 26.08
CA ARG A 114 18.17 -6.19 27.17
C ARG A 114 16.69 -6.00 27.52
N VAL A 115 15.84 -5.86 26.51
CA VAL A 115 14.40 -5.66 26.70
C VAL A 115 13.80 -6.96 27.23
N GLU A 116 13.40 -6.96 28.49
CA GLU A 116 12.78 -8.12 29.10
C GLU A 116 11.39 -8.39 28.48
N PRO A 117 10.95 -9.66 28.36
CA PRO A 117 9.66 -10.02 27.77
C PRO A 117 8.45 -9.30 28.40
N GLN A 118 8.54 -8.97 29.70
CA GLN A 118 7.53 -8.22 30.43
C GLN A 118 7.38 -6.76 29.98
N HIS A 119 8.40 -6.19 29.33
CA HIS A 119 8.39 -4.84 28.77
C HIS A 119 8.02 -4.81 27.28
N THR A 120 7.89 -5.97 26.63
CA THR A 120 7.48 -6.09 25.22
C THR A 120 5.98 -5.79 25.03
N TYR A 121 5.17 -6.00 26.07
CA TYR A 121 3.71 -5.91 26.03
C TYR A 121 3.17 -4.57 26.55
N ASN A 122 3.37 -3.48 25.81
CA ASN A 122 2.61 -2.23 26.00
C ASN A 122 2.59 -1.31 24.75
N MET A 123 2.61 -1.90 23.55
CA MET A 123 2.62 -1.16 22.28
C MET A 123 1.28 -1.33 21.54
N ASP A 124 0.15 -0.99 22.17
CA ASP A 124 -1.06 -0.67 21.41
C ASP A 124 -1.02 0.82 21.01
N LYS A 125 -1.82 1.19 20.00
CA LYS A 125 -1.77 2.48 19.27
C LYS A 125 -1.89 3.75 20.13
N LYS A 126 -2.08 3.62 21.43
CA LYS A 126 -2.11 4.70 22.41
C LYS A 126 -1.18 4.26 23.53
N GLY A 127 0.09 4.68 23.50
CA GLY A 127 1.14 4.29 24.45
C GLY A 127 0.90 4.68 25.92
N PHE A 128 -0.19 4.20 26.50
CA PHE A 128 -0.59 4.32 27.90
C PHE A 128 -0.70 2.93 28.49
N LEU A 129 -0.18 2.77 29.71
CA LEU A 129 -0.27 1.58 30.55
C LEU A 129 -1.73 1.28 30.96
N ILE A 130 -2.56 0.86 30.01
CA ILE A 130 -3.98 0.53 30.21
C ILE A 130 -4.16 -0.70 31.12
N SER A 131 -3.15 -1.57 31.22
CA SER A 131 -3.19 -2.75 32.09
C SER A 131 -2.85 -2.47 33.56
N ILE A 132 -2.09 -1.40 33.85
CA ILE A 132 -1.63 -1.06 35.21
C ILE A 132 -2.50 0.04 35.85
N THR A 133 -3.08 0.93 35.05
CA THR A 133 -4.07 1.88 35.56
C THR A 133 -5.44 1.22 35.60
N GLY A 134 -5.93 0.92 36.82
CA GLY A 134 -7.27 0.40 37.02
C GLY A 134 -8.32 1.21 36.24
N ARG A 135 -9.30 0.53 35.63
CA ARG A 135 -10.35 1.17 34.83
C ARG A 135 -11.06 2.24 35.66
N SER A 136 -10.74 3.51 35.42
CA SER A 136 -11.48 4.62 36.00
C SER A 136 -12.61 5.01 35.04
N LYS A 137 -13.84 4.70 35.41
CA LYS A 137 -15.05 4.96 34.61
C LYS A 137 -15.38 6.46 34.72
N ARG A 138 -14.99 7.26 33.71
CA ARG A 138 -15.30 8.70 33.70
C ARG A 138 -16.66 8.94 33.02
N ILE A 139 -17.68 9.24 33.82
CA ILE A 139 -19.01 9.61 33.33
C ILE A 139 -19.02 11.11 33.07
N PHE A 140 -19.22 11.52 31.81
CA PHE A 140 -19.49 12.91 31.47
C PHE A 140 -20.99 13.10 31.25
N SER A 141 -21.57 14.14 31.83
CA SER A 141 -22.90 14.59 31.44
C SER A 141 -22.87 15.14 30.01
N LYS A 142 -23.89 14.83 29.20
CA LYS A 142 -23.94 15.07 27.74
C LYS A 142 -23.88 16.54 27.30
N GLN A 143 -23.78 17.50 28.22
CA GLN A 143 -23.88 18.93 27.94
C GLN A 143 -22.61 19.68 28.29
N ILE A 144 -21.52 19.47 27.56
CA ILE A 144 -20.41 20.45 27.58
C ILE A 144 -19.81 20.55 26.16
N LYS A 145 -20.20 21.61 25.45
CA LYS A 145 -19.46 22.10 24.28
C LYS A 145 -18.15 22.70 24.79
N ALA A 146 -17.03 22.21 24.24
CA ALA A 146 -15.68 22.76 24.30
C ALA A 146 -15.22 23.34 25.65
N LEU A 147 -14.60 22.49 26.50
CA LEU A 147 -13.74 22.99 27.59
C LEU A 147 -12.29 23.08 27.10
N PRO A 148 -11.55 24.15 27.48
CA PRO A 148 -10.15 24.32 27.10
C PRO A 148 -9.26 23.28 27.79
N LEU A 149 -8.28 22.75 27.03
CA LEU A 149 -7.37 21.68 27.43
C LEU A 149 -6.62 21.94 28.76
N GLY A 150 -6.46 23.21 29.16
CA GLY A 150 -5.76 23.60 30.40
C GLY A 150 -6.49 23.24 31.70
N LEU A 151 -7.80 22.94 31.68
CA LEU A 151 -8.55 22.54 32.88
C LEU A 151 -8.49 21.02 33.17
N ILE A 152 -7.94 20.23 32.24
CA ILE A 152 -7.90 18.76 32.36
C ILE A 152 -6.65 18.31 33.14
N TYR A 153 -5.63 19.16 33.23
CA TYR A 153 -4.38 18.90 33.94
C TYR A 153 -4.13 19.99 34.99
N GLN A 154 -4.47 19.73 36.24
CA GLN A 154 -3.91 20.48 37.37
C GLN A 154 -2.60 19.77 37.78
N ALA A 155 -1.47 20.30 37.32
CA ALA A 155 -0.16 19.90 37.84
C ALA A 155 0.13 20.75 39.09
N ALA A 156 0.64 20.11 40.15
CA ALA A 156 1.36 20.84 41.20
C ALA A 156 2.55 21.56 40.54
N GLN A 157 2.75 22.83 40.91
CA GLN A 157 3.68 23.77 40.28
C GLN A 157 4.94 23.11 39.69
N GLY A 158 5.00 23.02 38.36
CA GLY A 158 6.12 22.45 37.63
C GLY A 158 5.69 21.88 36.28
N ASN A 159 6.20 22.47 35.20
CA ASN A 159 5.83 22.15 33.82
C ASN A 159 6.24 20.70 33.47
N VAL A 160 5.27 19.78 33.37
CA VAL A 160 5.48 18.33 33.17
C VAL A 160 6.14 17.99 31.82
N GLN A 161 6.21 18.94 30.88
CA GLN A 161 6.80 18.69 29.56
C GLN A 161 8.31 18.92 29.49
N SER A 162 8.93 19.65 30.41
CA SER A 162 10.37 19.94 30.33
C SER A 162 11.27 18.91 31.02
N THR A 163 10.73 18.07 31.91
CA THR A 163 11.52 17.16 32.76
C THR A 163 11.81 15.78 32.17
N TRP A 164 11.21 15.40 31.04
CA TRP A 164 11.48 14.08 30.42
C TRP A 164 12.76 14.04 29.60
N VAL A 165 13.18 15.16 29.03
CA VAL A 165 14.38 15.23 28.17
C VAL A 165 15.65 15.37 29.02
N GLU A 166 15.57 15.98 30.20
CA GLU A 166 16.74 16.24 31.06
C GLU A 166 17.19 15.03 31.90
N ALA A 167 16.38 13.97 32.01
CA ALA A 167 16.72 12.78 32.81
C ALA A 167 17.59 11.75 32.05
N ILE A 168 17.88 11.97 30.78
CA ILE A 168 18.71 11.06 29.96
C ILE A 168 20.16 11.57 30.01
N GLU A 169 20.97 11.08 30.96
CA GLU A 169 22.42 11.27 30.93
C GLU A 169 23.02 10.42 29.79
N ALA A 170 23.43 11.09 28.71
CA ALA A 170 24.17 10.44 27.63
C ALA A 170 25.51 9.90 28.17
N GLY A 171 25.66 8.57 28.20
CA GLY A 171 26.93 7.90 28.52
C GLY A 171 26.95 7.01 29.76
N LYS A 172 25.83 6.81 30.46
CA LYS A 172 25.70 5.75 31.48
C LYS A 172 24.66 4.71 31.06
N HIS A 173 25.04 3.85 30.14
CA HIS A 173 24.44 2.52 29.96
C HIS A 173 25.52 1.52 29.61
#